data_AF-A0A3M1P3G1-F1
#
_entry.id   AF-A0A3M1P3G1-F1
#
_cell.length_a   1.000
_cell.length_b   1.000
_cell.length_c   1.000
_cell.angle_alpha   90.00
_cell.angle_beta   90.00
_cell.angle_gamma   90.00
#
_symmetry.space_group_name_H-M   'P 1'
#
loop_
_entity.id
_entity.type
_entity.pdbx_description
1 polymer ?
#
loop_
_entity_poly.entity_id
_entity_poly.type
_entity_poly.pdbx_seq_one_letter_code
_entity_poly.pdbx_strand_id
1 'polypeptide(L)'
;MMRALLVTMITILVVIGLPVAVMGQDYVGSDQCALCHNSVNPNVNYNIWEEYSKTGHPYKLNEVNGAPPVYPPNTSPGVPFPPPAAPDWNDYVYVIGGYGWKARFVQAADGKIFTADDSAQYNLFPRGTPQWVAYHLGEDKPYNYNCFQCHTTGPDPNGSWHPTTPNLGTFSEPGIRCEGCHGPGSLHVASPTTTPPPITGDSLAYTRCGDCHHRGSKTNVIPASNGYIRHHEQFNEMKASKHGDGNAPDLTCASCHDTHIPLLYPDAASPGLSGIKQDCETCHQGYEVLLNGQPKNIECIDCHMPYASKSAVGTQEGNGWMGDVRTHIWLINTDPVTRDSMFTPDGGQVKLDAEGHAKVTLDFVCLPCHQDKSVNWAAAWAPNTHNGGFVGIPGVAEVPTEFQLFQNYPNPFNPSTKIEFALPKTSKVRLAVYDLLGQEVAVLVDGTMTPGLHTVDFSPENLSSGVYIYRLESDDVSLTKKMVLIR
;
A
#
# COMPACT_ATOMS: atom_id res chain seq x y z
N MET A 1 66.08 0.46 66.56
CA MET A 1 65.13 -0.20 65.63
C MET A 1 64.18 0.85 65.09
N MET A 2 64.52 1.48 63.96
CA MET A 2 63.71 2.47 63.24
C MET A 2 63.35 1.86 61.89
N ARG A 3 62.06 1.69 61.60
CA ARG A 3 61.55 1.26 60.30
C ARG A 3 61.23 2.50 59.45
N ALA A 4 61.92 2.63 58.33
CA ALA A 4 61.62 3.63 57.30
C ALA A 4 60.46 3.15 56.43
N LEU A 5 59.45 4.02 56.24
CA LEU A 5 58.38 3.83 55.26
C LEU A 5 58.91 4.18 53.86
N LEU A 6 58.86 3.22 52.92
CA LEU A 6 58.92 3.51 51.49
C LEU A 6 57.52 3.95 51.02
N VAL A 7 57.43 5.16 50.48
CA VAL A 7 56.23 5.65 49.76
C VAL A 7 56.45 5.37 48.27
N THR A 8 55.63 4.49 47.69
CA THR A 8 55.62 4.20 46.26
C THR A 8 54.74 5.23 45.55
N MET A 9 55.32 6.10 44.71
CA MET A 9 54.57 7.00 43.83
C MET A 9 53.89 6.18 42.72
N ILE A 10 52.56 6.17 42.71
CA ILE A 10 51.75 5.68 41.58
C ILE A 10 51.58 6.84 40.61
N THR A 11 52.17 6.72 39.42
CA THR A 11 51.96 7.66 38.31
C THR A 11 50.63 7.33 37.64
N ILE A 12 49.63 8.20 37.80
CA ILE A 12 48.35 8.10 37.07
C ILE A 12 48.60 8.62 35.65
N LEU A 13 48.63 7.71 34.67
CA LEU A 13 48.58 8.07 33.25
C LEU A 13 47.13 8.45 32.92
N VAL A 14 46.85 9.75 32.83
CA VAL A 14 45.58 10.25 32.29
C VAL A 14 45.67 10.14 30.76
N VAL A 15 45.05 9.09 30.20
CA VAL A 15 44.82 9.01 28.75
C VAL A 15 43.72 10.01 28.41
N ILE A 16 44.12 11.19 27.94
CA ILE A 16 43.20 12.15 27.33
C ILE A 16 42.75 11.53 26.01
N GLY A 17 41.58 10.89 26.01
CA GLY A 17 40.93 10.46 24.78
C GLY A 17 40.61 11.70 23.95
N LEU A 18 41.29 11.85 22.81
CA LEU A 18 40.84 12.78 21.77
C LEU A 18 39.40 12.40 21.40
N PRO A 19 38.46 13.35 21.33
CA PRO A 19 37.13 13.05 20.82
C PRO A 19 37.31 12.59 19.38
N VAL A 20 37.02 11.31 19.12
CA VAL A 20 36.81 10.84 17.76
C VAL A 20 35.60 11.63 17.26
N ALA A 21 35.83 12.53 16.31
CA ALA A 21 34.73 13.14 15.58
C ALA A 21 33.93 11.99 14.97
N VAL A 22 32.73 11.74 15.50
CA VAL A 22 31.76 10.91 14.81
C VAL A 22 31.49 11.66 13.52
N MET A 23 32.06 11.19 12.40
CA MET A 23 31.76 11.76 11.10
C MET A 23 30.27 11.54 10.86
N GLY A 24 29.50 12.62 10.89
CA GLY A 24 28.10 12.60 10.47
C GLY A 24 28.01 12.09 9.03
N GLN A 25 26.93 11.37 8.72
CA GLN A 25 26.64 11.00 7.34
C GLN A 25 25.83 12.11 6.67
N ASP A 26 26.10 12.34 5.39
CA ASP A 26 25.46 13.34 4.56
C ASP A 26 24.56 12.66 3.52
N TYR A 27 23.49 13.35 3.13
CA TYR A 27 22.64 12.94 2.02
C TYR A 27 23.39 13.17 0.71
N VAL A 28 23.54 12.12 -0.09
CA VAL A 28 24.28 12.17 -1.37
C VAL A 28 23.37 12.33 -2.59
N GLY A 29 22.06 12.16 -2.40
CA GLY A 29 21.05 12.25 -3.43
C GLY A 29 20.84 10.93 -4.18
N SER A 30 19.62 10.76 -4.68
CA SER A 30 19.17 9.52 -5.33
C SER A 30 19.93 9.21 -6.62
N ASP A 31 20.41 10.23 -7.32
CA ASP A 31 21.22 10.04 -8.53
C ASP A 31 22.51 9.27 -8.23
N GLN A 32 23.11 9.45 -7.05
CA GLN A 32 24.27 8.67 -6.63
C GLN A 32 23.88 7.21 -6.33
N CYS A 33 22.71 6.99 -5.75
CA CYS A 33 22.19 5.63 -5.53
C CYS A 33 21.95 4.91 -6.86
N ALA A 34 21.42 5.60 -7.87
CA ALA A 34 21.12 5.06 -9.19
C ALA A 34 22.38 4.50 -9.90
N LEU A 35 23.55 5.09 -9.68
CA LEU A 35 24.80 4.63 -10.30
C LEU A 35 25.13 3.17 -10.00
N CYS A 36 24.70 2.66 -8.83
CA CYS A 36 24.94 1.30 -8.39
C CYS A 36 23.65 0.44 -8.39
N HIS A 37 22.48 1.04 -8.17
CA HIS A 37 21.22 0.33 -7.97
C HIS A 37 20.27 0.36 -9.18
N ASN A 38 20.68 0.96 -10.31
CA ASN A 38 19.93 0.93 -11.56
C ASN A 38 20.35 -0.23 -12.47
N SER A 39 20.33 -1.44 -11.90
CA SER A 39 20.54 -2.69 -12.62
C SER A 39 19.83 -3.81 -11.87
N VAL A 40 19.63 -4.96 -12.52
CA VAL A 40 19.01 -6.11 -11.87
C VAL A 40 19.85 -6.51 -10.67
N ASN A 41 19.26 -6.36 -9.48
CA ASN A 41 19.91 -6.70 -8.23
C ASN A 41 19.88 -8.23 -8.03
N PRO A 42 21.01 -8.89 -7.78
CA PRO A 42 21.06 -10.35 -7.67
C PRO A 42 20.34 -10.92 -6.45
N ASN A 43 20.10 -10.12 -5.41
CA ASN A 43 19.44 -10.57 -4.18
C ASN A 43 17.91 -10.55 -4.28
N VAL A 44 17.36 -9.64 -5.09
CA VAL A 44 15.90 -9.49 -5.28
C VAL A 44 15.42 -9.83 -6.69
N ASN A 45 16.35 -10.04 -7.62
CA ASN A 45 16.11 -10.45 -9.01
C ASN A 45 15.25 -9.48 -9.84
N TYR A 46 15.28 -8.18 -9.52
CA TYR A 46 14.71 -7.11 -10.34
C TYR A 46 15.55 -5.82 -10.22
N ASN A 47 15.33 -4.87 -11.13
CA ASN A 47 15.97 -3.56 -11.07
C ASN A 47 15.25 -2.69 -10.02
N ILE A 48 15.90 -2.49 -8.87
CA ILE A 48 15.32 -1.77 -7.73
C ILE A 48 14.96 -0.34 -8.13
N TRP A 49 15.87 0.36 -8.79
CA TRP A 49 15.66 1.75 -9.19
C TRP A 49 14.46 1.87 -10.14
N GLU A 50 14.39 0.97 -11.12
CA GLU A 50 13.32 0.98 -12.11
C GLU A 50 11.95 0.76 -11.45
N GLU A 51 11.79 -0.28 -10.64
CA GLU A 51 10.50 -0.55 -9.99
C GLU A 51 10.14 0.54 -8.98
N TYR A 52 11.11 1.00 -8.18
CA TYR A 52 10.89 2.05 -7.20
C TYR A 52 10.45 3.36 -7.85
N SER A 53 11.00 3.68 -9.03
CA SER A 53 10.60 4.86 -9.81
C SER A 53 9.14 4.80 -10.27
N LYS A 54 8.49 3.64 -10.24
CA LYS A 54 7.07 3.45 -10.58
C LYS A 54 6.17 3.51 -9.35
N THR A 55 6.72 3.74 -8.16
CA THR A 55 5.92 3.93 -6.93
C THR A 55 5.51 5.40 -6.78
N GLY A 56 4.59 5.69 -5.85
CA GLY A 56 4.19 7.07 -5.55
C GLY A 56 5.16 7.85 -4.66
N HIS A 57 6.15 7.18 -4.04
CA HIS A 57 7.07 7.81 -3.08
C HIS A 57 7.96 8.90 -3.71
N PRO A 58 8.63 8.68 -4.86
CA PRO A 58 9.39 9.73 -5.56
C PRO A 58 8.57 10.98 -5.89
N TYR A 59 7.25 10.81 -6.05
CA TYR A 59 6.32 11.80 -6.57
C TYR A 59 5.42 12.42 -5.49
N LYS A 60 5.79 12.25 -4.21
CA LYS A 60 5.04 12.89 -3.12
C LYS A 60 5.19 14.42 -3.13
N LEU A 61 6.29 14.92 -3.67
CA LEU A 61 6.53 16.34 -3.98
C LEU A 61 7.23 16.43 -5.34
N ASN A 62 6.67 17.20 -6.27
CA ASN A 62 7.14 17.29 -7.65
C ASN A 62 7.46 18.74 -7.97
N GLU A 63 8.69 19.01 -8.40
CA GLU A 63 9.07 20.35 -8.84
C GLU A 63 8.36 20.71 -10.15
N VAL A 64 7.89 21.96 -10.23
CA VAL A 64 7.14 22.50 -11.36
C VAL A 64 8.01 23.55 -12.03
N ASN A 65 8.80 23.13 -13.01
CA ASN A 65 9.69 24.03 -13.77
C ASN A 65 8.94 24.64 -14.96
N GLY A 66 7.82 25.32 -14.71
CA GLY A 66 6.95 25.92 -15.73
C GLY A 66 6.11 24.93 -16.54
N ALA A 67 6.01 23.67 -16.08
CA ALA A 67 5.28 22.60 -16.76
C ALA A 67 4.63 21.64 -15.75
N PRO A 68 3.57 20.90 -16.13
CA PRO A 68 2.97 19.91 -15.26
C PRO A 68 3.96 18.79 -14.87
N PRO A 69 3.84 18.22 -13.66
CA PRO A 69 4.58 17.02 -13.29
C PRO A 69 4.36 15.87 -14.28
N VAL A 70 5.42 15.11 -14.56
CA VAL A 70 5.39 13.93 -15.42
C VAL A 70 5.59 12.68 -14.58
N TYR A 71 4.77 11.66 -14.85
CA TYR A 71 4.79 10.38 -14.15
C TYR A 71 5.16 9.23 -15.10
N PRO A 72 5.63 8.09 -14.58
CA PRO A 72 5.97 6.93 -15.40
C PRO A 72 4.78 6.43 -16.25
N PRO A 73 5.04 5.79 -17.39
CA PRO A 73 3.99 5.16 -18.19
C PRO A 73 3.12 4.19 -17.37
N ASN A 74 1.84 4.07 -17.72
CA ASN A 74 0.85 3.21 -17.06
C ASN A 74 0.61 3.53 -15.57
N THR A 75 0.95 4.74 -15.13
CA THR A 75 0.69 5.21 -13.76
C THR A 75 -0.38 6.29 -13.73
N SER A 76 -0.06 7.47 -13.21
CA SER A 76 -0.98 8.59 -13.05
C SER A 76 -1.08 9.45 -14.30
N PRO A 77 -2.30 9.92 -14.66
CA PRO A 77 -2.46 10.99 -15.65
C PRO A 77 -2.03 12.36 -15.10
N GLY A 78 -1.82 12.48 -13.79
CA GLY A 78 -1.45 13.73 -13.16
C GLY A 78 -2.56 14.77 -13.11
N VAL A 79 -2.15 16.02 -12.93
CA VAL A 79 -3.04 17.18 -12.95
C VAL A 79 -2.97 17.82 -14.34
N PRO A 80 -4.10 18.11 -14.98
CA PRO A 80 -4.10 18.68 -16.33
C PRO A 80 -3.58 20.14 -16.39
N PHE A 81 -3.86 20.96 -15.37
CA PHE A 81 -3.47 22.37 -15.28
C PHE A 81 -3.43 22.83 -13.81
N PRO A 82 -2.70 23.91 -13.45
CA PRO A 82 -2.68 24.40 -12.08
C PRO A 82 -3.96 25.20 -11.75
N PRO A 83 -4.27 25.47 -10.48
CA PRO A 83 -5.40 26.29 -10.07
C PRO A 83 -5.05 27.78 -9.95
N PRO A 84 -6.01 28.71 -9.97
CA PRO A 84 -7.40 28.53 -10.36
C PRO A 84 -7.53 28.42 -11.90
N ALA A 85 -8.38 27.51 -12.39
CA ALA A 85 -8.60 27.14 -13.80
C ALA A 85 -7.85 27.99 -14.87
N ALA A 86 -6.64 27.51 -15.23
CA ALA A 86 -5.67 28.03 -16.20
C ALA A 86 -4.81 29.27 -15.81
N PRO A 87 -4.03 29.21 -14.73
CA PRO A 87 -2.86 30.06 -14.47
C PRO A 87 -1.58 29.48 -15.10
N ASP A 88 -0.48 30.22 -14.97
CA ASP A 88 0.83 29.78 -15.43
C ASP A 88 1.43 28.77 -14.43
N TRP A 89 2.01 27.68 -14.91
CA TRP A 89 2.77 26.76 -14.06
C TRP A 89 3.96 27.47 -13.36
N ASN A 90 4.44 28.60 -13.91
CA ASN A 90 5.44 29.45 -13.27
C ASN A 90 4.97 30.08 -11.94
N ASP A 91 3.66 30.10 -11.66
CA ASP A 91 3.13 30.58 -10.38
C ASP A 91 3.38 29.57 -9.24
N TYR A 92 3.87 28.37 -9.56
CA TYR A 92 4.04 27.26 -8.65
C TYR A 92 5.44 26.70 -8.71
N VAL A 93 6.01 26.38 -7.55
CA VAL A 93 7.32 25.73 -7.43
C VAL A 93 7.17 24.22 -7.24
N TYR A 94 6.11 23.77 -6.56
CA TYR A 94 5.87 22.36 -6.33
C TYR A 94 4.40 21.96 -6.46
N VAL A 95 4.18 20.72 -6.90
CA VAL A 95 2.93 19.97 -6.72
C VAL A 95 3.14 18.89 -5.66
N ILE A 96 2.38 18.97 -4.58
CA ILE A 96 2.29 17.94 -3.54
C ILE A 96 1.34 16.85 -4.03
N GLY A 97 1.82 15.62 -4.15
CA GLY A 97 1.04 14.51 -4.68
C GLY A 97 0.89 14.56 -6.19
N GLY A 98 -0.35 14.42 -6.69
CA GLY A 98 -0.61 14.30 -8.14
C GLY A 98 -0.35 12.92 -8.73
N TYR A 99 0.21 12.00 -7.95
CA TYR A 99 0.39 10.61 -8.36
C TYR A 99 -0.88 9.78 -8.18
N GLY A 100 -1.40 9.64 -6.95
CA GLY A 100 -2.52 8.71 -6.67
C GLY A 100 -3.87 9.39 -6.45
N TRP A 101 -4.00 10.12 -5.33
CA TRP A 101 -5.31 10.53 -4.80
C TRP A 101 -5.65 12.00 -5.02
N LYS A 102 -4.66 12.89 -4.91
CA LYS A 102 -4.88 14.33 -4.95
C LYS A 102 -3.59 15.09 -5.23
N ALA A 103 -3.73 16.28 -5.78
CA ALA A 103 -2.68 17.26 -5.95
C ALA A 103 -3.01 18.57 -5.24
N ARG A 104 -1.99 19.20 -4.67
CA ARG A 104 -2.02 20.54 -4.10
C ARG A 104 -0.80 21.30 -4.57
N PHE A 105 -0.86 22.63 -4.52
CA PHE A 105 0.08 23.46 -5.26
C PHE A 105 0.79 24.41 -4.30
N VAL A 106 2.12 24.44 -4.35
CA VAL A 106 2.96 25.32 -3.55
C VAL A 106 3.39 26.49 -4.43
N GLN A 107 3.01 27.69 -4.02
CA GLN A 107 3.20 28.92 -4.78
C GLN A 107 4.68 29.32 -4.83
N ALA A 108 5.13 29.79 -5.99
CA ALA A 108 6.50 30.28 -6.19
C ALA A 108 6.77 31.62 -5.51
N ALA A 109 5.73 32.39 -5.18
CA ALA A 109 5.87 33.71 -4.57
C ALA A 109 6.43 33.64 -3.13
N ASP A 110 5.98 32.65 -2.35
CA ASP A 110 6.20 32.59 -0.91
C ASP A 110 6.29 31.16 -0.34
N GLY A 111 6.28 30.12 -1.19
CA GLY A 111 6.35 28.74 -0.73
C GLY A 111 5.13 28.29 0.09
N LYS A 112 3.99 28.99 -0.02
CA LYS A 112 2.75 28.61 0.65
C LYS A 112 1.89 27.71 -0.22
N ILE A 113 1.03 26.93 0.42
CA ILE A 113 0.05 26.11 -0.29
C ILE A 113 -1.07 27.04 -0.78
N PHE A 114 -1.44 26.92 -2.05
CA PHE A 114 -2.56 27.65 -2.62
C PHE A 114 -3.87 27.21 -1.98
N THR A 115 -4.60 28.19 -1.44
CA THR A 115 -5.88 28.03 -0.73
C THR A 115 -6.89 29.11 -1.11
N ALA A 116 -6.59 29.98 -2.09
CA ALA A 116 -7.35 31.20 -2.34
C ALA A 116 -8.68 30.99 -3.10
N ASP A 117 -8.92 29.80 -3.64
CA ASP A 117 -10.08 29.49 -4.49
C ASP A 117 -10.68 28.13 -4.14
N ASP A 118 -11.95 27.92 -4.51
CA ASP A 118 -12.64 26.64 -4.37
C ASP A 118 -12.09 25.54 -5.31
N SER A 119 -11.10 25.86 -6.13
CA SER A 119 -10.33 24.93 -6.95
C SER A 119 -8.91 24.71 -6.41
N ALA A 120 -8.69 24.74 -5.09
CA ALA A 120 -7.34 24.65 -4.52
C ALA A 120 -6.71 23.24 -4.49
N GLN A 121 -7.52 22.19 -4.55
CA GLN A 121 -7.06 20.80 -4.59
C GLN A 121 -7.68 20.08 -5.78
N TYR A 122 -6.86 19.35 -6.52
CA TYR A 122 -7.35 18.46 -7.57
C TYR A 122 -7.41 17.03 -7.03
N ASN A 123 -8.60 16.44 -6.97
CA ASN A 123 -8.76 15.04 -6.62
C ASN A 123 -8.53 14.18 -7.86
N LEU A 124 -7.48 13.37 -7.83
CA LEU A 124 -7.25 12.31 -8.81
C LEU A 124 -8.03 11.11 -8.32
N PHE A 125 -9.05 10.72 -9.05
CA PHE A 125 -9.99 9.73 -8.54
C PHE A 125 -9.61 8.37 -9.14
N PRO A 126 -8.98 7.44 -8.41
CA PRO A 126 -8.70 6.09 -8.91
C PRO A 126 -9.96 5.24 -9.16
N ARG A 127 -11.17 5.77 -8.91
CA ARG A 127 -12.49 5.08 -8.87
C ARG A 127 -13.70 5.99 -9.22
N GLY A 128 -13.51 7.11 -9.94
CA GLY A 128 -14.56 8.13 -10.15
C GLY A 128 -14.11 9.29 -11.03
N THR A 129 -14.88 10.40 -11.09
CA THR A 129 -14.53 11.54 -11.98
C THR A 129 -13.56 12.49 -11.27
N PRO A 130 -12.39 12.81 -11.86
CA PRO A 130 -11.49 13.82 -11.33
C PRO A 130 -12.18 15.17 -11.17
N GLN A 131 -11.87 15.90 -10.10
CA GLN A 131 -12.57 17.14 -9.79
C GLN A 131 -11.71 18.09 -8.96
N TRP A 132 -11.95 19.37 -9.15
CA TRP A 132 -11.42 20.44 -8.31
C TRP A 132 -12.31 20.63 -7.08
N VAL A 133 -11.67 20.79 -5.92
CA VAL A 133 -12.35 21.02 -4.64
C VAL A 133 -11.59 22.07 -3.81
N ALA A 134 -12.32 22.71 -2.91
CA ALA A 134 -11.75 23.66 -1.98
C ALA A 134 -10.78 22.95 -1.02
N TYR A 135 -9.73 23.66 -0.62
CA TYR A 135 -8.79 23.19 0.39
C TYR A 135 -8.38 24.35 1.28
N HIS A 136 -8.81 24.31 2.55
CA HIS A 136 -8.52 25.35 3.54
C HIS A 136 -8.76 26.78 3.02
N LEU A 137 -9.92 27.00 2.38
CA LEU A 137 -10.24 28.23 1.65
C LEU A 137 -9.88 29.49 2.46
N GLY A 138 -8.97 30.30 1.92
CA GLY A 138 -8.52 31.57 2.51
C GLY A 138 -7.53 31.44 3.67
N GLU A 139 -7.13 30.24 4.09
CA GLU A 139 -6.14 30.07 5.15
C GLU A 139 -4.71 30.33 4.66
N ASP A 140 -3.92 31.04 5.45
CA ASP A 140 -2.49 31.19 5.26
C ASP A 140 -1.76 29.89 5.67
N LYS A 141 -1.42 29.05 4.69
CA LYS A 141 -0.88 27.70 4.89
C LYS A 141 0.55 27.57 4.38
N PRO A 142 1.59 27.73 5.23
CA PRO A 142 2.97 27.53 4.82
C PRO A 142 3.26 26.05 4.53
N TYR A 143 4.06 25.78 3.49
CA TYR A 143 4.62 24.45 3.26
C TYR A 143 5.92 24.29 4.06
N ASN A 144 5.78 23.99 5.35
CA ASN A 144 6.87 23.90 6.31
C ASN A 144 7.20 22.45 6.71
N TYR A 145 8.15 22.27 7.63
CA TYR A 145 8.59 20.97 8.15
C TYR A 145 7.44 20.03 8.52
N ASN A 146 6.40 20.52 9.20
CA ASN A 146 5.26 19.68 9.59
C ASN A 146 4.50 19.11 8.39
N CYS A 147 4.54 19.80 7.25
CA CYS A 147 3.95 19.36 6.00
C CYS A 147 4.89 18.43 5.23
N PHE A 148 6.17 18.79 5.09
CA PHE A 148 7.07 18.08 4.19
C PHE A 148 7.87 16.95 4.82
N GLN A 149 7.88 16.80 6.16
CA GLN A 149 8.58 15.69 6.83
C GLN A 149 8.18 14.30 6.30
N CYS A 150 6.95 14.18 5.76
CA CYS A 150 6.46 12.94 5.12
C CYS A 150 6.41 13.01 3.58
N HIS A 151 6.93 14.08 2.97
CA HIS A 151 6.85 14.33 1.53
C HIS A 151 8.22 14.58 0.85
N THR A 152 9.30 14.67 1.63
CA THR A 152 10.66 14.96 1.15
C THR A 152 11.68 14.05 1.82
N THR A 153 12.87 13.94 1.23
CA THR A 153 14.00 13.24 1.82
C THR A 153 14.93 14.18 2.56
N GLY A 154 15.39 13.71 3.73
CA GLY A 154 16.24 14.47 4.63
C GLY A 154 15.61 15.78 5.13
N PRO A 155 14.37 15.77 5.66
CA PRO A 155 13.76 16.97 6.19
C PRO A 155 14.51 17.47 7.45
N ASP A 156 14.73 18.77 7.53
CA ASP A 156 15.32 19.46 8.69
C ASP A 156 14.41 20.64 9.08
N PRO A 157 14.01 20.78 10.36
CA PRO A 157 13.16 21.90 10.79
C PRO A 157 13.85 23.26 10.73
N ASN A 158 15.19 23.31 10.60
CA ASN A 158 15.96 24.53 10.62
C ASN A 158 16.08 25.16 9.22
N GLY A 159 16.16 26.49 9.19
CA GLY A 159 16.36 27.25 7.95
C GLY A 159 15.08 27.43 7.14
N SER A 160 15.25 27.63 5.83
CA SER A 160 14.14 27.70 4.90
C SER A 160 14.56 27.28 3.50
N TRP A 161 13.77 26.42 2.89
CA TRP A 161 13.93 26.02 1.49
C TRP A 161 13.46 27.12 0.52
N HIS A 162 12.60 28.06 0.97
CA HIS A 162 12.12 29.16 0.16
C HIS A 162 12.81 30.48 0.55
N PRO A 163 13.34 31.27 -0.41
CA PRO A 163 14.15 32.45 -0.09
C PRO A 163 13.38 33.61 0.55
N THR A 164 12.08 33.73 0.29
CA THR A 164 11.27 34.87 0.76
C THR A 164 10.51 34.60 2.06
N THR A 165 10.36 33.33 2.43
CA THR A 165 9.57 32.93 3.61
C THR A 165 10.49 32.25 4.61
N PRO A 166 10.77 32.87 5.77
CA PRO A 166 11.67 32.29 6.76
C PRO A 166 11.03 31.10 7.49
N ASN A 167 11.87 30.26 8.10
CA ASN A 167 11.46 29.19 9.01
C ASN A 167 10.51 28.14 8.41
N LEU A 168 10.65 27.83 7.12
CA LEU A 168 9.96 26.68 6.54
C LEU A 168 10.68 25.36 6.88
N GLY A 169 11.95 25.40 7.26
CA GLY A 169 12.84 24.25 7.31
C GLY A 169 13.44 23.96 5.93
N THR A 170 14.29 22.95 5.84
CA THR A 170 14.94 22.51 4.60
C THR A 170 14.72 21.02 4.36
N PHE A 171 15.09 20.56 3.17
CA PHE A 171 15.14 19.14 2.81
C PHE A 171 16.24 18.91 1.77
N SER A 172 16.67 17.67 1.63
CA SER A 172 17.75 17.28 0.70
C SER A 172 17.22 17.02 -0.71
N GLU A 173 16.07 16.35 -0.84
CA GLU A 173 15.43 16.07 -2.14
C GLU A 173 13.89 16.15 -2.06
N PRO A 174 13.20 16.60 -3.12
CA PRO A 174 11.75 16.50 -3.22
C PRO A 174 11.30 15.05 -3.45
N GLY A 175 10.22 14.65 -2.77
CA GLY A 175 9.71 13.29 -2.75
C GLY A 175 10.38 12.43 -1.68
N ILE A 176 9.77 11.29 -1.36
CA ILE A 176 10.39 10.29 -0.49
C ILE A 176 11.32 9.45 -1.36
N ARG A 177 12.58 9.86 -1.40
CA ARG A 177 13.71 9.32 -2.14
C ARG A 177 14.41 8.17 -1.42
N CYS A 178 15.43 7.55 -2.03
CA CYS A 178 16.13 6.38 -1.48
C CYS A 178 16.60 6.61 -0.04
N GLU A 179 17.28 7.73 0.20
CA GLU A 179 17.80 8.12 1.51
C GLU A 179 16.69 8.57 2.49
N GLY A 180 15.45 8.73 2.03
CA GLY A 180 14.29 8.97 2.90
C GLY A 180 13.93 7.74 3.72
N CYS A 181 14.18 6.55 3.19
CA CYS A 181 14.02 5.28 3.91
C CYS A 181 15.37 4.79 4.46
N HIS A 182 16.41 4.83 3.64
CA HIS A 182 17.73 4.31 3.97
C HIS A 182 18.60 5.25 4.84
N GLY A 183 18.17 6.49 5.04
CA GLY A 183 18.97 7.52 5.70
C GLY A 183 20.14 8.01 4.83
N PRO A 184 20.96 8.93 5.36
CA PRO A 184 22.10 9.50 4.64
C PRO A 184 23.11 8.43 4.22
N GLY A 185 23.53 8.47 2.95
CA GLY A 185 24.30 7.41 2.29
C GLY A 185 25.80 7.69 2.10
N SER A 186 26.34 8.81 2.57
CA SER A 186 27.72 9.23 2.23
C SER A 186 28.81 8.19 2.55
N LEU A 187 28.75 7.50 3.70
CA LEU A 187 29.68 6.44 4.04
C LEU A 187 29.39 5.14 3.28
N HIS A 188 28.13 4.84 2.95
CA HIS A 188 27.80 3.68 2.13
C HIS A 188 28.35 3.84 0.71
N VAL A 189 28.21 5.03 0.11
CA VAL A 189 28.80 5.32 -1.20
C VAL A 189 30.32 5.29 -1.15
N ALA A 190 30.93 5.83 -0.09
CA ALA A 190 32.39 5.81 0.08
C ALA A 190 32.96 4.39 0.32
N SER A 191 32.19 3.50 0.94
CA SER A 191 32.58 2.12 1.25
C SER A 191 31.39 1.16 1.14
N PRO A 192 31.03 0.73 -0.09
CA PRO A 192 29.85 -0.10 -0.32
C PRO A 192 29.87 -1.42 0.44
N THR A 193 28.73 -1.82 0.99
CA THR A 193 28.55 -3.10 1.67
C THR A 193 27.26 -3.78 1.22
N THR A 194 27.09 -5.07 1.55
CA THR A 194 25.84 -5.80 1.27
C THR A 194 24.71 -5.45 2.24
N THR A 195 25.00 -4.74 3.33
CA THR A 195 24.00 -4.32 4.32
C THR A 195 23.44 -2.96 3.90
N PRO A 196 22.12 -2.85 3.63
CA PRO A 196 21.52 -1.57 3.27
C PRO A 196 21.53 -0.62 4.48
N PRO A 197 21.78 0.69 4.28
CA PRO A 197 21.62 1.67 5.35
C PRO A 197 20.13 1.86 5.69
N PRO A 198 19.78 2.32 6.91
CA PRO A 198 20.70 2.70 7.97
C PRO A 198 21.24 1.45 8.67
N ILE A 199 22.56 1.42 8.87
CA ILE A 199 23.25 0.30 9.51
C ILE A 199 22.91 0.23 11.01
N THR A 200 22.47 1.35 11.59
CA THR A 200 22.04 1.49 12.99
C THR A 200 20.75 2.31 13.08
N GLY A 201 19.89 2.01 14.06
CA GLY A 201 18.67 2.78 14.34
C GLY A 201 17.38 2.01 14.02
N ASP A 202 16.36 2.76 13.61
CA ASP A 202 15.00 2.26 13.35
C ASP A 202 14.98 1.19 12.25
N SER A 203 14.23 0.11 12.50
CA SER A 203 14.04 -0.97 11.53
C SER A 203 13.42 -0.44 10.23
N LEU A 204 14.14 -0.64 9.12
CA LEU A 204 13.63 -0.40 7.75
C LEU A 204 12.36 -1.20 7.46
N ALA A 205 12.27 -2.41 8.02
CA ALA A 205 11.16 -3.31 7.76
C ALA A 205 9.84 -2.81 8.38
N TYR A 206 9.92 -1.91 9.37
CA TYR A 206 8.77 -1.53 10.16
C TYR A 206 8.77 -0.08 10.66
N THR A 207 9.63 0.25 11.61
CA THR A 207 9.58 1.52 12.36
C THR A 207 9.75 2.73 11.45
N ARG A 208 10.50 2.59 10.35
CA ARG A 208 10.70 3.63 9.33
C ARG A 208 9.44 3.96 8.55
N CYS A 209 8.58 2.99 8.26
CA CYS A 209 7.29 3.25 7.61
C CYS A 209 6.45 4.20 8.48
N GLY A 210 6.54 4.02 9.80
CA GLY A 210 5.90 4.87 10.79
C GLY A 210 6.30 6.33 10.69
N ASP A 211 7.51 6.70 10.26
CA ASP A 211 7.93 8.12 10.14
C ASP A 211 6.94 8.95 9.31
N CYS A 212 6.28 8.31 8.33
CA CYS A 212 5.34 8.96 7.42
C CYS A 212 3.90 8.43 7.52
N HIS A 213 3.74 7.13 7.77
CA HIS A 213 2.44 6.44 7.78
C HIS A 213 1.78 6.40 9.16
N HIS A 214 2.01 7.43 9.97
CA HIS A 214 1.24 7.68 11.19
C HIS A 214 0.64 9.08 11.21
N ARG A 215 -0.31 9.30 12.13
CA ARG A 215 -0.65 10.64 12.62
C ARG A 215 -0.52 10.72 14.14
N GLY A 216 0.09 11.80 14.62
CA GLY A 216 0.38 11.95 16.03
C GLY A 216 1.65 11.19 16.39
N SER A 217 1.51 10.09 17.11
CA SER A 217 2.63 9.25 17.55
C SER A 217 2.58 7.85 16.93
N LYS A 218 3.71 7.14 16.93
CA LYS A 218 3.87 5.73 16.53
C LYS A 218 3.19 4.73 17.50
N THR A 219 1.91 4.95 17.81
CA THR A 219 1.07 4.20 18.77
C THR A 219 -0.14 3.56 18.08
N ASN A 220 -0.99 2.84 18.80
CA ASN A 220 -2.25 2.27 18.29
C ASN A 220 -3.43 3.27 18.29
N VAL A 221 -3.20 4.56 18.60
CA VAL A 221 -4.23 5.59 18.50
C VAL A 221 -4.44 5.96 17.04
N ILE A 222 -5.65 5.79 16.52
CA ILE A 222 -5.98 6.01 15.10
C ILE A 222 -6.87 7.25 14.97
N PRO A 223 -6.33 8.40 14.50
CA PRO A 223 -7.11 9.59 14.23
C PRO A 223 -8.19 9.40 13.16
N ALA A 224 -9.37 9.94 13.44
CA ALA A 224 -10.52 9.94 12.55
C ALA A 224 -11.07 11.37 12.38
N SER A 225 -11.85 11.57 11.33
CA SER A 225 -12.59 12.81 11.11
C SER A 225 -13.69 12.61 10.08
N ASN A 226 -14.83 13.27 10.25
CA ASN A 226 -15.95 13.25 9.29
C ASN A 226 -16.44 11.82 8.97
N GLY A 227 -16.39 10.92 9.95
CA GLY A 227 -16.86 9.54 9.77
C GLY A 227 -15.92 8.65 8.95
N TYR A 228 -14.65 9.02 8.79
CA TYR A 228 -13.62 8.16 8.19
C TYR A 228 -12.38 8.15 9.08
N ILE A 229 -11.58 7.08 8.97
CA ILE A 229 -10.18 7.15 9.36
C ILE A 229 -9.52 8.23 8.48
N ARG A 230 -8.60 8.99 9.05
CA ARG A 230 -7.84 9.97 8.26
C ARG A 230 -6.91 9.22 7.27
N HIS A 231 -6.05 9.95 6.55
CA HIS A 231 -5.03 9.32 5.71
C HIS A 231 -3.64 9.46 6.34
N HIS A 232 -2.85 8.40 6.11
CA HIS A 232 -1.54 8.11 6.70
C HIS A 232 -1.58 7.51 8.12
N GLU A 233 -2.60 6.75 8.49
CA GLU A 233 -2.71 6.09 9.80
C GLU A 233 -2.45 4.58 9.74
N GLN A 234 -1.98 4.04 8.60
CA GLN A 234 -1.79 2.60 8.43
C GLN A 234 -0.84 2.00 9.48
N PHE A 235 0.15 2.75 9.94
CA PHE A 235 1.02 2.33 11.03
C PHE A 235 0.28 2.26 12.37
N ASN A 236 -0.59 3.25 12.65
CA ASN A 236 -1.44 3.23 13.84
C ASN A 236 -2.44 2.07 13.80
N GLU A 237 -3.04 1.83 12.63
CA GLU A 237 -3.98 0.74 12.35
C GLU A 237 -3.32 -0.63 12.55
N MET A 238 -2.11 -0.83 12.00
CA MET A 238 -1.33 -2.06 12.19
C MET A 238 -1.07 -2.32 13.67
N LYS A 239 -0.68 -1.30 14.45
CA LYS A 239 -0.48 -1.40 15.90
C LYS A 239 -1.76 -1.67 16.69
N ALA A 240 -2.91 -1.30 16.16
CA ALA A 240 -4.21 -1.60 16.73
C ALA A 240 -4.78 -2.93 16.21
N SER A 241 -3.92 -3.83 15.71
CA SER A 241 -4.33 -5.10 15.16
C SER A 241 -3.57 -6.27 15.80
N LYS A 242 -4.11 -7.47 15.62
CA LYS A 242 -3.44 -8.71 16.04
C LYS A 242 -2.18 -9.02 15.23
N HIS A 243 -1.95 -8.34 14.11
CA HIS A 243 -0.75 -8.48 13.29
C HIS A 243 0.35 -7.49 13.69
N GLY A 244 0.06 -6.49 14.53
CA GLY A 244 1.06 -5.51 14.98
C GLY A 244 1.90 -5.98 16.18
N ASP A 245 2.92 -5.17 16.50
CA ASP A 245 3.97 -5.43 17.50
C ASP A 245 3.53 -6.15 18.76
N GLY A 246 4.27 -7.20 19.13
CA GLY A 246 4.08 -7.91 20.39
C GLY A 246 2.98 -8.97 20.38
N ASN A 247 2.28 -9.14 19.26
CA ASN A 247 1.38 -10.26 19.00
C ASN A 247 2.03 -11.24 18.03
N ALA A 248 1.81 -12.55 18.20
CA ALA A 248 2.38 -13.56 17.31
C ALA A 248 1.41 -13.90 16.14
N PRO A 249 1.85 -13.88 14.87
CA PRO A 249 3.18 -13.47 14.40
C PRO A 249 3.35 -11.94 14.39
N ASP A 250 4.54 -11.47 14.77
CA ASP A 250 4.91 -10.07 14.78
C ASP A 250 5.18 -9.60 13.34
N LEU A 251 4.10 -9.19 12.64
CA LEU A 251 4.17 -8.82 11.23
C LEU A 251 4.52 -7.34 11.09
N THR A 252 5.35 -7.07 10.09
CA THR A 252 5.79 -5.73 9.73
C THR A 252 5.19 -5.30 8.40
N CYS A 253 5.30 -4.01 8.06
CA CYS A 253 4.89 -3.52 6.74
C CYS A 253 5.63 -4.28 5.63
N ALA A 254 6.93 -4.52 5.80
CA ALA A 254 7.75 -5.25 4.84
C ALA A 254 7.54 -6.77 4.86
N SER A 255 6.79 -7.31 5.83
CA SER A 255 6.37 -8.72 5.82
C SER A 255 5.37 -8.98 4.68
N CYS A 256 4.51 -7.99 4.38
CA CYS A 256 3.49 -8.12 3.34
C CYS A 256 3.81 -7.33 2.08
N HIS A 257 4.56 -6.22 2.19
CA HIS A 257 4.82 -5.33 1.07
C HIS A 257 6.27 -5.36 0.60
N ASP A 258 6.46 -5.35 -0.72
CA ASP A 258 7.73 -4.96 -1.31
C ASP A 258 7.75 -3.44 -1.48
N THR A 259 8.67 -2.77 -0.78
CA THR A 259 8.74 -1.31 -0.73
C THR A 259 9.24 -0.68 -2.03
N HIS A 260 9.79 -1.48 -2.96
CA HIS A 260 10.28 -1.00 -4.24
C HIS A 260 9.29 -1.24 -5.39
N ILE A 261 8.30 -2.12 -5.24
CA ILE A 261 7.36 -2.44 -6.33
C ILE A 261 6.06 -1.67 -6.13
N PRO A 262 5.47 -1.07 -7.18
CA PRO A 262 4.23 -0.32 -7.05
C PRO A 262 3.06 -1.18 -6.56
N LEU A 263 2.44 -0.75 -5.46
CA LEU A 263 1.15 -1.27 -5.00
C LEU A 263 -0.02 -0.56 -5.71
N LEU A 264 0.10 0.75 -5.90
CA LEU A 264 -0.82 1.53 -6.71
C LEU A 264 -0.32 1.50 -8.15
N TYR A 265 -1.20 1.14 -9.09
CA TYR A 265 -0.87 0.83 -10.49
C TYR A 265 -0.03 -0.46 -10.63
N PRO A 266 -0.54 -1.63 -10.20
CA PRO A 266 0.20 -2.89 -10.29
C PRO A 266 0.59 -3.26 -11.73
N ASP A 267 -0.18 -2.81 -12.73
CA ASP A 267 0.12 -3.02 -14.15
C ASP A 267 1.35 -2.24 -14.65
N ALA A 268 1.85 -1.27 -13.87
CA ALA A 268 3.11 -0.60 -14.15
C ALA A 268 4.32 -1.46 -13.77
N ALA A 269 4.16 -2.40 -12.82
CA ALA A 269 5.25 -3.28 -12.38
C ALA A 269 5.76 -4.15 -13.52
N SER A 270 7.06 -4.49 -13.49
CA SER A 270 7.60 -5.44 -14.46
C SER A 270 6.89 -6.80 -14.41
N PRO A 271 6.78 -7.53 -15.54
CA PRO A 271 6.00 -8.77 -15.59
C PRO A 271 6.40 -9.79 -14.52
N GLY A 272 5.42 -10.23 -13.73
CA GLY A 272 5.64 -11.24 -12.68
C GLY A 272 6.08 -10.66 -11.33
N LEU A 273 6.30 -9.35 -11.23
CA LEU A 273 6.51 -8.67 -9.96
C LEU A 273 5.19 -8.28 -9.31
N SER A 274 5.19 -8.23 -7.98
CA SER A 274 4.05 -7.81 -7.16
C SER A 274 4.56 -7.00 -5.97
N GLY A 275 3.86 -5.91 -5.68
CA GLY A 275 4.07 -5.14 -4.45
C GLY A 275 3.59 -5.87 -3.19
N ILE A 276 2.86 -6.98 -3.34
CA ILE A 276 2.45 -7.88 -2.26
C ILE A 276 3.32 -9.13 -2.28
N LYS A 277 3.99 -9.42 -1.16
CA LYS A 277 4.90 -10.55 -0.97
C LYS A 277 4.24 -11.74 -0.26
N GLN A 278 3.14 -11.48 0.45
CA GLN A 278 2.52 -12.43 1.35
C GLN A 278 1.00 -12.32 1.23
N ASP A 279 0.37 -13.39 0.76
CA ASP A 279 -1.09 -13.51 0.68
C ASP A 279 -1.65 -14.01 2.03
N CYS A 280 -2.89 -13.63 2.33
CA CYS A 280 -3.56 -13.97 3.58
C CYS A 280 -3.67 -15.49 3.79
N GLU A 281 -3.96 -16.20 2.72
CA GLU A 281 -4.19 -17.64 2.61
C GLU A 281 -2.97 -18.46 3.01
N THR A 282 -1.77 -17.86 2.94
CA THR A 282 -0.54 -18.55 3.37
C THR A 282 -0.57 -18.85 4.87
N CYS A 283 -1.22 -17.99 5.68
CA CYS A 283 -1.38 -18.18 7.12
C CYS A 283 -2.82 -18.55 7.50
N HIS A 284 -3.81 -18.13 6.72
CA HIS A 284 -5.24 -18.31 6.96
C HIS A 284 -5.87 -19.27 5.94
N GLN A 285 -5.52 -20.55 6.03
CA GLN A 285 -6.07 -21.59 5.17
C GLN A 285 -7.52 -21.94 5.54
N GLY A 286 -8.35 -22.24 4.54
CA GLY A 286 -9.74 -22.70 4.75
C GLY A 286 -10.73 -21.61 5.16
N TYR A 287 -10.37 -20.34 4.99
CA TYR A 287 -11.26 -19.18 5.22
C TYR A 287 -11.91 -18.67 3.93
N GLU A 288 -12.10 -19.55 2.94
CA GLU A 288 -12.80 -19.20 1.71
C GLU A 288 -14.28 -18.87 2.01
N VAL A 289 -14.82 -17.88 1.29
CA VAL A 289 -16.25 -17.58 1.37
C VAL A 289 -16.97 -18.54 0.45
N LEU A 290 -17.74 -19.47 1.01
CA LEU A 290 -18.50 -20.43 0.21
C LEU A 290 -19.94 -19.93 -0.01
N LEU A 291 -20.48 -20.24 -1.17
CA LEU A 291 -21.89 -20.10 -1.51
C LEU A 291 -22.37 -21.44 -2.09
N ASN A 292 -23.33 -22.08 -1.43
CA ASN A 292 -23.79 -23.44 -1.71
C ASN A 292 -22.62 -24.44 -1.79
N GLY A 293 -21.63 -24.29 -0.91
CA GLY A 293 -20.43 -25.13 -0.88
C GLY A 293 -19.39 -24.84 -1.96
N GLN A 294 -19.58 -23.80 -2.78
CA GLN A 294 -18.64 -23.38 -3.82
C GLN A 294 -17.92 -22.08 -3.44
N PRO A 295 -16.60 -21.94 -3.64
CA PRO A 295 -15.89 -20.70 -3.40
C PRO A 295 -16.44 -19.54 -4.22
N LYS A 296 -16.66 -18.39 -3.57
CA LYS A 296 -17.04 -17.16 -4.24
C LYS A 296 -15.78 -16.36 -4.59
N ASN A 297 -15.79 -15.71 -5.75
CA ASN A 297 -14.78 -14.75 -6.16
C ASN A 297 -14.87 -13.46 -5.31
N ILE A 298 -14.30 -13.49 -4.09
CA ILE A 298 -14.06 -12.35 -3.20
C ILE A 298 -12.64 -12.51 -2.66
N GLU A 299 -11.85 -11.45 -2.73
CA GLU A 299 -10.53 -11.42 -2.11
C GLU A 299 -10.65 -11.10 -0.62
N CYS A 300 -9.77 -11.63 0.23
CA CYS A 300 -9.79 -11.34 1.67
C CYS A 300 -9.80 -9.83 1.97
N ILE A 301 -9.04 -9.07 1.19
CA ILE A 301 -8.89 -7.61 1.34
C ILE A 301 -10.20 -6.85 1.07
N ASP A 302 -11.16 -7.41 0.34
CA ASP A 302 -12.43 -6.73 0.06
C ASP A 302 -13.29 -6.60 1.31
N CYS A 303 -13.17 -7.55 2.24
CA CYS A 303 -13.89 -7.52 3.52
C CYS A 303 -13.00 -7.09 4.68
N HIS A 304 -11.73 -7.53 4.71
CA HIS A 304 -10.82 -7.32 5.84
C HIS A 304 -9.88 -6.12 5.65
N MET A 305 -9.83 -5.52 4.47
CA MET A 305 -9.13 -4.25 4.24
C MET A 305 -9.98 -3.31 3.38
N PRO A 306 -11.25 -3.05 3.78
CA PRO A 306 -12.13 -2.19 3.01
C PRO A 306 -11.62 -0.76 3.00
N TYR A 307 -12.18 0.05 2.11
CA TYR A 307 -11.84 1.47 2.03
C TYR A 307 -12.53 2.24 3.17
N ALA A 308 -11.94 2.21 4.37
CA ALA A 308 -12.45 2.94 5.54
C ALA A 308 -11.70 4.26 5.82
N SER A 309 -10.59 4.50 5.11
CA SER A 309 -9.73 5.67 5.29
C SER A 309 -9.91 6.67 4.14
N LYS A 310 -9.88 7.97 4.47
CA LYS A 310 -10.09 9.06 3.51
C LYS A 310 -8.85 9.94 3.35
N SER A 311 -8.29 9.91 2.15
CA SER A 311 -7.25 10.81 1.65
C SER A 311 -7.85 11.99 0.90
N ALA A 312 -8.57 11.74 -0.19
CA ALA A 312 -9.12 12.75 -1.08
C ALA A 312 -10.65 12.70 -1.09
N VAL A 313 -11.23 11.52 -1.34
CA VAL A 313 -12.66 11.33 -1.52
C VAL A 313 -13.18 10.32 -0.50
N GLY A 314 -14.36 10.64 0.05
CA GLY A 314 -15.19 9.69 0.77
C GLY A 314 -16.60 9.84 0.27
N THR A 315 -17.25 8.72 -0.02
CA THR A 315 -18.62 8.65 -0.54
C THR A 315 -19.49 7.81 0.38
N GLN A 316 -20.79 8.02 0.25
CA GLN A 316 -21.82 7.14 0.75
C GLN A 316 -22.57 6.58 -0.46
N GLU A 317 -22.58 5.26 -0.60
CA GLU A 317 -23.21 4.55 -1.72
C GLU A 317 -24.40 3.75 -1.19
N GLY A 318 -25.60 4.31 -1.34
CA GLY A 318 -26.79 3.84 -0.63
C GLY A 318 -26.56 3.85 0.88
N ASN A 319 -26.65 2.68 1.51
CA ASN A 319 -26.35 2.53 2.94
C ASN A 319 -24.87 2.23 3.23
N GLY A 320 -24.03 2.07 2.21
CA GLY A 320 -22.60 1.82 2.34
C GLY A 320 -21.76 3.08 2.46
N TRP A 321 -20.60 2.95 3.10
CA TRP A 321 -19.61 4.01 3.23
C TRP A 321 -18.29 3.57 2.62
N MET A 322 -17.67 4.45 1.85
CA MET A 322 -16.42 4.13 1.15
C MET A 322 -15.48 5.33 1.13
N GLY A 323 -14.28 5.16 1.66
CA GLY A 323 -13.14 6.07 1.49
C GLY A 323 -12.39 5.78 0.19
N ASP A 324 -11.10 6.10 0.16
CA ASP A 324 -10.22 5.92 -1.00
C ASP A 324 -8.85 5.33 -0.65
N VAL A 325 -8.66 4.97 0.63
CA VAL A 325 -7.50 4.22 1.13
C VAL A 325 -8.00 2.99 1.89
N ARG A 326 -7.40 1.82 1.57
CA ARG A 326 -7.69 0.58 2.29
C ARG A 326 -7.17 0.66 3.72
N THR A 327 -8.00 0.23 4.67
CA THR A 327 -7.62 0.14 6.08
C THR A 327 -6.72 -1.07 6.33
N HIS A 328 -5.86 -0.97 7.33
CA HIS A 328 -5.07 -2.07 7.91
C HIS A 328 -5.67 -2.50 9.25
N ILE A 329 -7.00 -2.39 9.38
CA ILE A 329 -7.78 -2.97 10.48
C ILE A 329 -8.50 -4.21 9.92
N TRP A 330 -8.03 -5.40 10.30
CA TRP A 330 -8.56 -6.67 9.77
C TRP A 330 -9.78 -7.21 10.51
N LEU A 331 -10.00 -6.81 11.77
CA LEU A 331 -11.15 -7.26 12.53
C LEU A 331 -12.42 -6.55 12.08
N ILE A 332 -13.50 -7.31 11.94
CA ILE A 332 -14.81 -6.82 11.55
C ILE A 332 -15.71 -6.83 12.78
N ASN A 333 -16.38 -5.71 13.04
CA ASN A 333 -17.48 -5.67 14.00
C ASN A 333 -18.75 -6.17 13.29
N THR A 334 -19.23 -7.35 13.68
CA THR A 334 -20.41 -7.99 13.10
C THR A 334 -21.73 -7.58 13.77
N ASP A 335 -21.69 -6.71 14.79
CA ASP A 335 -22.88 -6.24 15.46
C ASP A 335 -23.75 -5.36 14.52
N PRO A 336 -25.07 -5.32 14.73
CA PRO A 336 -25.99 -4.49 13.94
C PRO A 336 -25.91 -3.01 14.33
N VAL A 337 -24.73 -2.42 14.15
CA VAL A 337 -24.41 -1.04 14.49
C VAL A 337 -24.01 -0.25 13.25
N THR A 338 -24.36 1.02 13.23
CA THR A 338 -23.98 1.95 12.18
C THR A 338 -22.51 2.35 12.31
N ARG A 339 -21.95 2.85 11.22
CA ARG A 339 -20.59 3.37 11.11
C ARG A 339 -20.10 4.21 12.30
N ASP A 340 -20.95 5.07 12.84
CA ASP A 340 -20.58 5.96 13.96
C ASP A 340 -20.14 5.21 15.22
N SER A 341 -20.53 3.94 15.39
CA SER A 341 -20.06 3.12 16.50
C SER A 341 -18.56 2.83 16.42
N MET A 342 -17.95 2.88 15.23
CA MET A 342 -16.51 2.69 15.01
C MET A 342 -15.68 3.80 15.65
N PHE A 343 -16.25 5.00 15.81
CA PHE A 343 -15.51 6.18 16.25
C PHE A 343 -15.84 6.58 17.69
N THR A 344 -14.94 7.29 18.35
CA THR A 344 -15.17 7.93 19.65
C THR A 344 -16.38 8.89 19.57
N PRO A 345 -17.03 9.23 20.69
CA PRO A 345 -18.22 10.10 20.67
C PRO A 345 -18.01 11.47 20.00
N ASP A 346 -16.79 11.99 20.00
CA ASP A 346 -16.40 13.23 19.31
C ASP A 346 -16.04 13.02 17.82
N GLY A 347 -16.03 11.78 17.35
CA GLY A 347 -15.63 11.39 16.00
C GLY A 347 -14.14 11.57 15.70
N GLY A 348 -13.31 11.87 16.71
CA GLY A 348 -11.91 12.23 16.54
C GLY A 348 -10.95 11.05 16.42
N GLN A 349 -11.36 9.85 16.84
CA GLN A 349 -10.54 8.64 16.83
C GLN A 349 -11.37 7.38 16.55
N VAL A 350 -10.73 6.31 16.09
CA VAL A 350 -11.31 4.96 16.07
C VAL A 350 -11.32 4.40 17.49
N LYS A 351 -12.43 3.77 17.90
CA LYS A 351 -12.53 3.08 19.18
C LYS A 351 -11.70 1.79 19.16
N LEU A 352 -11.03 1.53 20.27
CA LEU A 352 -10.34 0.28 20.54
C LEU A 352 -11.15 -0.57 21.53
N ASP A 353 -11.06 -1.89 21.41
CA ASP A 353 -11.59 -2.82 22.41
C ASP A 353 -10.68 -2.88 23.67
N ALA A 354 -11.06 -3.71 24.64
CA ALA A 354 -10.35 -3.83 25.92
C ALA A 354 -8.91 -4.35 25.73
N GLU A 355 -8.66 -5.07 24.64
CA GLU A 355 -7.36 -5.59 24.24
C GLU A 355 -6.57 -4.60 23.38
N GLY A 356 -7.13 -3.42 23.09
CA GLY A 356 -6.46 -2.38 22.32
C GLY A 356 -6.56 -2.54 20.80
N HIS A 357 -7.50 -3.36 20.30
CA HIS A 357 -7.69 -3.59 18.88
C HIS A 357 -8.84 -2.78 18.29
N ALA A 358 -8.66 -2.32 17.04
CA ALA A 358 -9.70 -1.66 16.27
C ALA A 358 -10.54 -2.68 15.47
N LYS A 359 -11.78 -2.30 15.13
CA LYS A 359 -12.69 -3.12 14.30
C LYS A 359 -13.44 -2.24 13.31
N VAL A 360 -13.58 -2.72 12.07
CA VAL A 360 -14.33 -2.03 11.00
C VAL A 360 -15.80 -2.44 11.04
N THR A 361 -16.73 -1.50 10.90
CA THR A 361 -18.18 -1.79 10.88
C THR A 361 -18.66 -2.27 9.51
N LEU A 362 -19.82 -2.94 9.49
CA LEU A 362 -20.43 -3.51 8.30
C LEU A 362 -20.82 -2.48 7.23
N ASP A 363 -20.97 -1.20 7.61
CA ASP A 363 -21.19 -0.09 6.69
C ASP A 363 -20.05 0.09 5.67
N PHE A 364 -18.80 -0.22 6.07
CA PHE A 364 -17.64 -0.20 5.18
C PHE A 364 -17.38 -1.55 4.51
N VAL A 365 -17.79 -2.65 5.14
CA VAL A 365 -17.44 -4.01 4.71
C VAL A 365 -18.46 -4.58 3.73
N CYS A 366 -19.75 -4.54 4.08
CA CYS A 366 -20.79 -5.22 3.32
C CYS A 366 -21.61 -4.25 2.47
N LEU A 367 -21.99 -3.12 3.05
CA LEU A 367 -22.97 -2.23 2.45
C LEU A 367 -22.50 -1.47 1.19
N PRO A 368 -21.21 -1.30 0.87
CA PRO A 368 -20.80 -0.76 -0.44
C PRO A 368 -21.23 -1.66 -1.61
N CYS A 369 -21.24 -2.97 -1.42
CA CYS A 369 -21.74 -3.94 -2.41
C CYS A 369 -23.25 -4.20 -2.29
N HIS A 370 -23.80 -3.99 -1.08
CA HIS A 370 -25.20 -4.27 -0.73
C HIS A 370 -25.94 -2.97 -0.36
N GLN A 371 -25.91 -2.01 -1.27
CA GLN A 371 -26.28 -0.60 -1.03
C GLN A 371 -27.73 -0.39 -0.59
N ASP A 372 -28.63 -1.31 -0.94
CA ASP A 372 -30.05 -1.28 -0.57
C ASP A 372 -30.34 -1.98 0.77
N LYS A 373 -29.35 -2.67 1.35
CA LYS A 373 -29.50 -3.45 2.59
C LYS A 373 -29.15 -2.61 3.80
N SER A 374 -29.66 -3.03 4.95
CA SER A 374 -29.39 -2.39 6.24
C SER A 374 -28.25 -3.08 7.00
N VAL A 375 -27.68 -2.40 8.00
CA VAL A 375 -26.72 -3.02 8.93
C VAL A 375 -27.30 -4.24 9.67
N ASN A 376 -28.62 -4.26 9.92
CA ASN A 376 -29.30 -5.43 10.50
C ASN A 376 -29.27 -6.63 9.55
N TRP A 377 -29.46 -6.39 8.25
CA TRP A 377 -29.31 -7.44 7.24
C TRP A 377 -27.87 -7.92 7.21
N ALA A 378 -26.89 -7.02 7.13
CA ALA A 378 -25.49 -7.39 7.08
C ALA A 378 -25.06 -8.19 8.32
N ALA A 379 -25.49 -7.78 9.51
CA ALA A 379 -25.18 -8.46 10.78
C ALA A 379 -25.78 -9.86 10.89
N ALA A 380 -26.87 -10.15 10.16
CA ALA A 380 -27.43 -11.50 10.10
C ALA A 380 -26.58 -12.46 9.26
N TRP A 381 -25.76 -11.94 8.33
CA TRP A 381 -24.95 -12.73 7.40
C TRP A 381 -23.45 -12.68 7.69
N ALA A 382 -22.93 -11.60 8.26
CA ALA A 382 -21.49 -11.44 8.49
C ALA A 382 -20.90 -12.51 9.43
N PRO A 383 -21.54 -12.88 10.56
CA PRO A 383 -21.05 -13.97 11.40
C PRO A 383 -20.98 -15.30 10.63
N ASN A 384 -19.93 -16.08 10.86
CA ASN A 384 -19.76 -17.42 10.26
C ASN A 384 -19.64 -17.46 8.73
N THR A 385 -19.35 -16.32 8.07
CA THR A 385 -19.14 -16.27 6.61
C THR A 385 -18.14 -17.33 6.10
N HIS A 386 -17.13 -17.68 6.90
CA HIS A 386 -16.14 -18.71 6.57
C HIS A 386 -16.52 -20.14 6.97
N ASN A 387 -17.55 -20.33 7.81
CA ASN A 387 -17.88 -21.63 8.40
C ASN A 387 -19.01 -22.31 7.61
N GLY A 388 -18.66 -22.98 6.51
CA GLY A 388 -19.59 -23.68 5.62
C GLY A 388 -20.30 -22.78 4.60
N GLY A 389 -20.04 -21.46 4.67
CA GLY A 389 -20.58 -20.46 3.76
C GLY A 389 -22.10 -20.33 3.78
N PHE A 390 -22.63 -19.65 2.78
CA PHE A 390 -24.06 -19.40 2.67
C PHE A 390 -24.76 -20.50 1.89
N VAL A 391 -25.83 -21.09 2.41
CA VAL A 391 -26.60 -22.16 1.72
C VAL A 391 -28.04 -21.73 1.50
N GLY A 392 -28.57 -21.95 0.30
CA GLY A 392 -30.00 -21.81 0.00
C GLY A 392 -30.52 -20.37 -0.10
N ILE A 393 -29.69 -19.41 -0.50
CA ILE A 393 -30.10 -18.00 -0.70
C ILE A 393 -31.09 -17.90 -1.89
N PRO A 394 -32.35 -17.50 -1.67
CA PRO A 394 -33.33 -17.36 -2.75
C PRO A 394 -32.95 -16.25 -3.73
N GLY A 395 -33.00 -16.52 -5.04
CA GLY A 395 -32.75 -15.52 -6.09
C GLY A 395 -31.29 -15.39 -6.53
N VAL A 396 -30.36 -16.14 -5.93
CA VAL A 396 -29.02 -16.35 -6.49
C VAL A 396 -29.11 -17.55 -7.43
N ALA A 397 -29.40 -17.29 -8.70
CA ALA A 397 -29.54 -18.33 -9.72
C ALA A 397 -28.21 -19.09 -9.90
N GLU A 398 -28.30 -20.42 -10.03
CA GLU A 398 -27.17 -21.36 -10.22
C GLU A 398 -26.44 -21.22 -11.59
N VAL A 399 -26.66 -20.12 -12.32
CA VAL A 399 -26.01 -19.87 -13.61
C VAL A 399 -25.20 -18.58 -13.52
N PRO A 400 -23.87 -18.64 -13.71
CA PRO A 400 -23.03 -17.45 -13.77
C PRO A 400 -23.57 -16.42 -14.77
N THR A 401 -23.44 -15.13 -14.48
CA THR A 401 -23.88 -14.06 -15.40
C THR A 401 -22.80 -13.65 -16.39
N GLU A 402 -21.55 -14.02 -16.14
CA GLU A 402 -20.38 -13.69 -16.97
C GLU A 402 -19.40 -14.86 -17.03
N PHE A 403 -18.48 -14.83 -18.00
CA PHE A 403 -17.36 -15.76 -18.03
C PHE A 403 -16.35 -15.39 -16.93
N GLN A 404 -15.91 -16.38 -16.16
CA GLN A 404 -14.89 -16.17 -15.12
C GLN A 404 -13.87 -17.31 -15.15
N LEU A 405 -12.61 -16.99 -14.89
CA LEU A 405 -11.54 -17.96 -14.65
C LEU A 405 -10.97 -17.69 -13.26
N PHE A 406 -11.09 -18.68 -12.37
CA PHE A 406 -10.70 -18.56 -10.99
C PHE A 406 -9.21 -18.91 -10.81
N GLN A 407 -8.64 -18.45 -9.70
CA GLN A 407 -7.30 -18.85 -9.30
C GLN A 407 -7.29 -20.36 -8.99
N ASN A 408 -6.28 -21.09 -9.45
CA ASN A 408 -6.17 -22.52 -9.17
C ASN A 408 -5.92 -22.75 -7.67
N TYR A 409 -6.46 -23.83 -7.10
CA TYR A 409 -6.29 -24.15 -5.69
C TYR A 409 -5.94 -25.63 -5.44
N PRO A 410 -4.90 -25.93 -4.63
CA PRO A 410 -3.96 -24.98 -4.02
C PRO A 410 -3.09 -24.23 -5.04
N ASN A 411 -2.49 -23.10 -4.66
CA ASN A 411 -1.44 -22.39 -5.39
C ASN A 411 -0.50 -21.66 -4.41
N PRO A 412 0.80 -22.00 -4.30
CA PRO A 412 1.49 -23.07 -5.02
C PRO A 412 0.91 -24.46 -4.74
N PHE A 413 1.11 -25.42 -5.64
CA PHE A 413 0.58 -26.78 -5.50
C PHE A 413 1.65 -27.87 -5.63
N ASN A 414 1.37 -29.02 -4.99
CA ASN A 414 2.18 -30.24 -5.07
C ASN A 414 1.33 -31.48 -4.69
N PRO A 415 1.17 -32.51 -5.55
CA PRO A 415 1.43 -32.54 -6.99
C PRO A 415 0.23 -32.08 -7.83
N SER A 416 -0.92 -31.82 -7.20
CA SER A 416 -2.19 -31.54 -7.89
C SER A 416 -2.86 -30.24 -7.42
N THR A 417 -3.60 -29.62 -8.33
CA THR A 417 -4.44 -28.43 -8.11
C THR A 417 -5.78 -28.57 -8.84
N LYS A 418 -6.74 -27.73 -8.49
CA LYS A 418 -8.03 -27.59 -9.16
C LYS A 418 -8.10 -26.24 -9.85
N ILE A 419 -8.58 -26.21 -11.08
CA ILE A 419 -8.85 -24.99 -11.84
C ILE A 419 -10.35 -24.88 -12.04
N GLU A 420 -10.93 -23.78 -11.58
CA GLU A 420 -12.36 -23.51 -11.72
C GLU A 420 -12.61 -22.43 -12.76
N PHE A 421 -13.73 -22.53 -13.48
CA PHE A 421 -14.21 -21.50 -14.40
C PHE A 421 -15.74 -21.50 -14.50
N ALA A 422 -16.32 -20.33 -14.71
CA ALA A 422 -17.76 -20.12 -14.83
C ALA A 422 -18.14 -19.77 -16.28
N LEU A 423 -19.23 -20.38 -16.76
CA LEU A 423 -19.79 -20.15 -18.09
C LEU A 423 -21.21 -19.59 -17.95
N PRO A 424 -21.54 -18.43 -18.56
CA PRO A 424 -22.89 -17.87 -18.48
C PRO A 424 -23.85 -18.44 -19.51
N LYS A 425 -23.31 -19.06 -20.56
CA LYS A 425 -24.05 -19.66 -21.66
C LYS A 425 -23.29 -20.87 -22.19
N THR A 426 -23.98 -21.76 -22.90
CA THR A 426 -23.34 -22.86 -23.63
C THR A 426 -22.31 -22.29 -24.59
N SER A 427 -21.06 -22.71 -24.47
CA SER A 427 -19.94 -22.12 -25.21
C SER A 427 -18.94 -23.20 -25.63
N LYS A 428 -18.26 -22.98 -26.76
CA LYS A 428 -17.03 -23.73 -27.05
C LYS A 428 -15.92 -23.16 -26.16
N VAL A 429 -15.27 -24.02 -25.40
CA VAL A 429 -14.30 -23.67 -24.36
C VAL A 429 -13.03 -24.46 -24.57
N ARG A 430 -11.89 -23.78 -24.41
CA ARG A 430 -10.57 -24.40 -24.36
C ARG A 430 -9.81 -23.92 -23.13
N LEU A 431 -9.49 -24.82 -22.23
CA LEU A 431 -8.65 -24.56 -21.06
C LEU A 431 -7.30 -25.25 -21.26
N ALA A 432 -6.23 -24.47 -21.38
CA ALA A 432 -4.88 -24.98 -21.60
C ALA A 432 -3.86 -24.33 -20.68
N VAL A 433 -2.76 -25.05 -20.42
CA VAL A 433 -1.64 -24.65 -19.59
C VAL A 433 -0.42 -24.40 -20.47
N TYR A 434 0.33 -23.34 -20.17
CA TYR A 434 1.49 -22.85 -20.90
C TYR A 434 2.67 -22.63 -19.95
N ASP A 435 3.88 -22.80 -20.47
CA ASP A 435 5.10 -22.33 -19.79
C ASP A 435 5.31 -20.81 -19.98
N LEU A 436 6.37 -20.27 -19.37
CA LEU A 436 6.71 -18.84 -19.47
C LEU A 436 7.16 -18.41 -20.88
N LEU A 437 7.51 -19.36 -21.75
CA LEU A 437 7.84 -19.11 -23.16
C LEU A 437 6.60 -19.13 -24.05
N GLY A 438 5.42 -19.36 -23.47
CA GLY A 438 4.15 -19.46 -24.18
C GLY A 438 3.95 -20.81 -24.89
N GLN A 439 4.78 -21.81 -24.60
CA GLN A 439 4.60 -23.16 -25.13
C GLN A 439 3.48 -23.86 -24.36
N GLU A 440 2.54 -24.46 -25.07
CA GLU A 440 1.48 -25.27 -24.47
C GLU A 440 2.05 -26.56 -23.91
N VAL A 441 1.82 -26.80 -22.62
CA VAL A 441 2.32 -27.96 -21.90
C VAL A 441 1.20 -28.93 -21.48
N ALA A 442 -0.06 -28.49 -21.47
CA ALA A 442 -1.23 -29.36 -21.28
C ALA A 442 -2.51 -28.71 -21.81
N VAL A 443 -3.46 -29.54 -22.27
CA VAL A 443 -4.85 -29.14 -22.54
C VAL A 443 -5.74 -29.87 -21.56
N LEU A 444 -6.51 -29.11 -20.77
CA LEU A 444 -7.36 -29.63 -19.70
C LEU A 444 -8.81 -29.79 -20.16
N VAL A 445 -9.27 -28.87 -21.03
CA VAL A 445 -10.60 -28.91 -21.66
C VAL A 445 -10.47 -28.43 -23.09
N ASP A 446 -11.14 -29.11 -24.02
CA ASP A 446 -11.36 -28.65 -25.39
C ASP A 446 -12.70 -29.20 -25.90
N GLY A 447 -13.75 -28.38 -25.83
CA GLY A 447 -15.09 -28.84 -26.17
C GLY A 447 -16.21 -27.84 -25.90
N THR A 448 -17.46 -28.25 -26.16
CA THR A 448 -18.64 -27.45 -25.83
C THR A 448 -19.14 -27.80 -24.44
N MET A 449 -19.33 -26.80 -23.58
CA MET A 449 -19.78 -26.98 -22.20
C MET A 449 -21.04 -26.16 -21.93
N THR A 450 -21.89 -26.66 -21.04
CA THR A 450 -23.15 -26.01 -20.63
C THR A 450 -22.88 -24.84 -19.66
N PRO A 451 -23.83 -23.90 -19.50
CA PRO A 451 -23.73 -22.85 -18.49
C PRO A 451 -23.57 -23.46 -17.09
N GLY A 452 -22.80 -22.82 -16.24
CA GLY A 452 -22.51 -23.30 -14.88
C GLY A 452 -21.05 -23.09 -14.48
N LEU A 453 -20.75 -23.46 -13.23
CA LEU A 453 -19.39 -23.55 -12.72
C LEU A 453 -18.81 -24.92 -13.03
N HIS A 454 -17.55 -24.96 -13.49
CA HIS A 454 -16.83 -26.16 -13.85
C HIS A 454 -15.50 -26.20 -13.10
N THR A 455 -15.14 -27.38 -12.59
CA THR A 455 -13.88 -27.62 -11.87
C THR A 455 -13.11 -28.72 -12.58
N VAL A 456 -11.82 -28.48 -12.84
CA VAL A 456 -10.93 -29.42 -13.54
C VAL A 456 -9.69 -29.68 -12.69
N ASP A 457 -9.40 -30.96 -12.46
CA ASP A 457 -8.18 -31.38 -11.76
C ASP A 457 -6.96 -31.29 -12.70
N PHE A 458 -5.85 -30.76 -12.17
CA PHE A 458 -4.57 -30.71 -12.86
C PHE A 458 -3.47 -31.31 -11.98
N SER A 459 -2.85 -32.39 -12.45
CA SER A 459 -1.76 -33.09 -11.77
C SER A 459 -0.65 -33.42 -12.78
N PRO A 460 0.26 -32.48 -13.08
CA PRO A 460 1.30 -32.67 -14.08
C PRO A 460 2.38 -33.66 -13.61
N GLU A 461 2.63 -34.71 -14.40
CA GLU A 461 3.64 -35.73 -14.09
C GLU A 461 5.06 -35.34 -14.51
N ASN A 462 5.22 -34.53 -15.57
CA ASN A 462 6.52 -34.25 -16.20
C ASN A 462 6.88 -32.76 -16.26
N LEU A 463 6.27 -31.93 -15.41
CA LEU A 463 6.60 -30.52 -15.30
C LEU A 463 7.55 -30.27 -14.12
N SER A 464 8.53 -29.39 -14.32
CA SER A 464 9.47 -28.94 -13.28
C SER A 464 8.79 -27.94 -12.33
N SER A 465 9.32 -27.78 -11.11
CA SER A 465 8.92 -26.67 -10.24
C SER A 465 9.07 -25.34 -10.98
N GLY A 466 8.08 -24.45 -10.87
CA GLY A 466 8.09 -23.19 -11.60
C GLY A 466 6.72 -22.56 -11.78
N VAL A 467 6.71 -21.40 -12.43
CA VAL A 467 5.49 -20.65 -12.77
C VAL A 467 4.96 -21.13 -14.11
N TYR A 468 3.66 -21.39 -14.16
CA TYR A 468 2.90 -21.74 -15.35
C TYR A 468 1.74 -20.76 -15.53
N ILE A 469 1.24 -20.66 -16.75
CA ILE A 469 0.10 -19.82 -17.11
C ILE A 469 -1.01 -20.75 -17.57
N TYR A 470 -2.26 -20.54 -17.14
CA TYR A 470 -3.41 -21.24 -17.72
C TYR A 470 -4.40 -20.24 -18.30
N ARG A 471 -4.97 -20.60 -19.45
CA ARG A 471 -5.83 -19.74 -20.25
C ARG A 471 -7.12 -20.46 -20.59
N LEU A 472 -8.23 -19.78 -20.35
CA LEU A 472 -9.58 -20.16 -20.74
C LEU A 472 -9.98 -19.34 -21.96
N GLU A 473 -10.20 -20.00 -23.08
CA GLU A 473 -10.63 -19.39 -24.34
C GLU A 473 -12.06 -19.82 -24.66
N SER A 474 -12.87 -18.86 -25.06
CA SER A 474 -14.17 -19.10 -25.70
C SER A 474 -14.33 -18.19 -26.92
N ASP A 475 -15.44 -18.32 -27.64
CA ASP A 475 -15.71 -17.48 -28.82
C ASP A 475 -15.74 -15.97 -28.50
N ASP A 476 -16.03 -15.60 -27.24
CA ASP A 476 -16.22 -14.20 -26.81
C ASP A 476 -15.12 -13.67 -25.88
N VAL A 477 -14.35 -14.53 -25.19
CA VAL A 477 -13.37 -14.11 -24.17
C VAL A 477 -12.11 -14.96 -24.15
N SER A 478 -11.02 -14.37 -23.67
CA SER A 478 -9.77 -15.06 -23.33
C SER A 478 -9.32 -14.60 -21.95
N LEU A 479 -9.46 -15.45 -20.94
CA LEU A 479 -9.10 -15.17 -19.55
C LEU A 479 -7.84 -15.95 -19.18
N THR A 480 -6.91 -15.32 -18.46
CA THR A 480 -5.60 -15.91 -18.13
C THR A 480 -5.28 -15.73 -16.65
N LYS A 481 -4.68 -16.75 -16.03
CA LYS A 481 -4.19 -16.74 -14.65
C LYS A 481 -2.84 -17.47 -14.58
N LYS A 482 -2.11 -17.27 -13.48
CA LYS A 482 -0.79 -17.87 -13.23
C LYS A 482 -0.89 -18.89 -12.10
N MET A 483 -0.08 -19.94 -12.14
CA MET A 483 0.03 -20.94 -11.08
C MET A 483 1.49 -21.30 -10.82
N VAL A 484 1.79 -21.81 -9.62
CA VAL A 484 3.13 -22.19 -9.19
C VAL A 484 3.14 -23.66 -8.78
N LEU A 485 3.92 -24.47 -9.49
CA LEU A 485 4.16 -25.87 -9.15
C LEU A 485 5.39 -25.97 -8.25
N ILE A 486 5.29 -26.72 -7.15
CA ILE A 486 6.41 -27.08 -6.28
C ILE A 486 6.58 -28.60 -6.33
N ARG A 487 7.79 -29.06 -6.63
CA ARG A 487 8.25 -30.45 -6.45
C ARG A 487 9.44 -30.54 -5.53
#